data_AF-A0AA96LNN7-F1
#
_entry.id   AF-A0AA96LNN7-F1
#
_cell.length_a   1.000
_cell.length_b   1.000
_cell.length_c   1.000
_cell.angle_alpha   90.00
_cell.angle_beta   90.00
_cell.angle_gamma   90.00
#
_symmetry.space_group_name_H-M   'P 1'
#
loop_
_entity.id
_entity.type
_entity.pdbx_description
1 polymer ?
#
loop_
_entity_poly.entity_id
_entity_poly.type
_entity_poly.pdbx_seq_one_letter_code
_entity_poly.pdbx_strand_id
1 'polypeptide(L)'
;MADNKTDGFTPKRATISNPDTVRKMEWMKEKLGIKTDTDLVSMSLSLLHMCIELQEQEYEIGGYKEKGIFGEREYRMIHLNLIR
;
A
#
# COMPACT_ATOMS: atom_id res chain seq x y z
N MET A 1 -7.39 1.25 -43.03
CA MET A 1 -7.97 1.09 -41.67
C MET A 1 -7.24 -0.07 -41.03
N ALA A 2 -6.31 0.19 -40.11
CA ALA A 2 -5.55 -0.85 -39.43
C ALA A 2 -6.30 -1.25 -38.16
N ASP A 3 -6.69 -2.52 -38.12
CA ASP A 3 -7.43 -3.16 -37.04
C ASP A 3 -6.44 -3.39 -35.88
N ASN A 4 -6.36 -2.44 -34.94
CA ASN A 4 -5.43 -2.51 -33.82
C ASN A 4 -6.04 -3.41 -32.74
N LYS A 5 -5.92 -4.74 -32.93
CA LYS A 5 -6.26 -5.72 -31.90
C LYS A 5 -5.27 -5.55 -30.76
N THR A 6 -5.70 -4.87 -29.70
CA THR A 6 -5.08 -5.00 -28.39
C THR A 6 -5.33 -6.43 -27.93
N ASP A 7 -4.39 -7.33 -28.26
CA ASP A 7 -4.37 -8.67 -27.69
C ASP A 7 -4.51 -8.53 -26.18
N GLY A 8 -5.56 -9.14 -25.64
CA GLY A 8 -5.99 -9.03 -24.25
C GLY A 8 -4.98 -9.65 -23.29
N PHE A 9 -3.84 -8.98 -23.11
CA PHE A 9 -2.86 -9.28 -22.09
C PHE A 9 -3.54 -9.11 -20.73
N THR A 10 -4.07 -10.21 -20.22
CA THR A 10 -4.49 -10.33 -18.83
C THR A 10 -3.27 -10.83 -18.07
N PRO A 11 -2.55 -9.97 -17.34
CA PRO A 11 -1.40 -10.43 -16.57
C PRO A 11 -1.87 -11.52 -15.60
N LYS A 12 -1.24 -12.69 -15.71
CA LYS A 12 -1.47 -13.80 -14.78
C LYS A 12 -1.00 -13.32 -13.41
N ARG A 13 -1.93 -13.04 -12.50
CA ARG A 13 -1.60 -12.54 -11.17
C ARG A 13 -0.77 -13.59 -10.43
N ALA A 14 0.33 -13.15 -9.84
CA ALA A 14 1.10 -13.98 -8.94
C ALA A 14 0.22 -14.39 -7.76
N THR A 15 0.19 -15.69 -7.46
CA THR A 15 -0.52 -16.20 -6.30
C THR A 15 0.32 -15.94 -5.06
N ILE A 16 -0.23 -15.19 -4.10
CA ILE A 16 0.40 -15.00 -2.79
C ILE A 16 0.13 -16.24 -1.94
N SER A 17 1.17 -17.03 -1.68
CA SER A 17 1.06 -18.30 -0.93
C SER A 17 1.65 -18.24 0.48
N ASN A 18 2.35 -17.17 0.84
CA ASN A 18 2.93 -17.02 2.17
C ASN A 18 1.82 -16.87 3.23
N PRO A 19 1.71 -17.77 4.23
CA PRO A 19 0.60 -17.75 5.18
C PRO A 19 0.52 -16.47 6.03
N ASP A 20 1.66 -15.89 6.41
CA ASP A 20 1.69 -14.64 7.17
C ASP A 20 1.20 -13.45 6.32
N THR A 21 1.56 -13.44 5.03
CA THR A 21 1.11 -12.41 4.08
C THR A 21 -0.39 -12.50 3.87
N VAL A 22 -0.92 -13.71 3.65
CA VAL A 22 -2.37 -13.94 3.52
C VAL A 22 -3.10 -13.47 4.79
N ARG A 23 -2.62 -13.84 5.98
CA ARG A 23 -3.22 -13.40 7.25
C ARG A 23 -3.23 -11.87 7.39
N LYS A 24 -2.13 -11.20 7.03
CA LYS A 24 -2.05 -9.73 7.04
C LYS A 24 -3.04 -9.11 6.04
N MET A 25 -3.18 -9.69 4.85
CA MET A 25 -4.13 -9.23 3.85
C MET A 25 -5.58 -9.35 4.33
N GLU A 26 -5.97 -10.49 4.91
CA GLU A 26 -7.32 -10.65 5.48
C GLU A 26 -7.60 -9.64 6.59
N TRP A 27 -6.65 -9.44 7.51
CA TRP A 27 -6.78 -8.44 8.57
C TRP A 27 -6.93 -7.02 8.00
N MET A 28 -6.15 -6.63 6.99
CA MET A 28 -6.27 -5.31 6.35
C MET A 28 -7.62 -5.15 5.64
N LYS A 29 -8.09 -6.20 4.95
CA LYS A 29 -9.40 -6.18 4.29
C LYS A 29 -10.53 -5.94 5.29
N GLU A 30 -10.51 -6.65 6.41
CA GLU A 30 -11.49 -6.47 7.49
C GLU A 30 -11.45 -5.04 8.05
N LYS A 31 -10.26 -4.50 8.36
CA LYS A 31 -10.11 -3.16 8.94
C LYS A 31 -10.52 -2.03 8.00
N LEU A 32 -10.32 -2.21 6.70
CA LEU A 32 -10.61 -1.18 5.69
C LEU A 32 -11.95 -1.38 4.99
N GLY A 33 -12.71 -2.43 5.33
CA GLY A 33 -13.98 -2.76 4.66
C GLY A 33 -13.81 -3.16 3.18
N ILE A 34 -12.64 -3.68 2.81
CA ILE A 34 -12.29 -4.05 1.44
C ILE A 34 -12.74 -5.49 1.17
N LYS A 35 -13.36 -5.73 0.02
CA LYS A 35 -13.93 -7.04 -0.34
C LYS A 35 -12.97 -7.92 -1.13
N THR A 36 -12.07 -7.33 -1.92
CA THR A 36 -11.22 -8.08 -2.85
C THR A 36 -9.74 -7.81 -2.64
N ASP A 37 -8.92 -8.81 -2.93
CA ASP A 37 -7.46 -8.67 -2.91
C ASP A 37 -6.98 -7.65 -3.95
N THR A 38 -7.70 -7.52 -5.07
CA THR A 38 -7.41 -6.52 -6.11
C THR A 38 -7.43 -5.11 -5.55
N ASP A 39 -8.48 -4.80 -4.78
CA ASP A 39 -8.69 -3.46 -4.24
C ASP A 39 -7.62 -3.15 -3.19
N LEU A 40 -7.32 -4.12 -2.31
CA LEU A 40 -6.27 -3.98 -1.31
C LEU A 40 -4.89 -3.75 -1.96
N VAL A 41 -4.56 -4.52 -3.00
CA VAL A 41 -3.29 -4.37 -3.74
C VAL A 41 -3.23 -3.01 -4.44
N SER A 42 -4.33 -2.56 -5.05
CA SER A 42 -4.39 -1.26 -5.74
C SER A 42 -4.19 -0.09 -4.77
N MET A 43 -4.84 -0.15 -3.59
CA MET A 43 -4.64 0.84 -2.53
C MET A 43 -3.22 0.81 -1.99
N SER A 44 -2.68 -0.40 -1.74
CA SER A 44 -1.32 -0.57 -1.23
C SER A 44 -0.27 -0.03 -2.20
N LEU A 45 -0.46 -0.26 -3.51
CA LEU A 45 0.42 0.26 -4.55
C LEU A 45 0.36 1.80 -4.62
N SER A 46 -0.84 2.36 -4.52
CA SER A 46 -1.03 3.83 -4.52
C SER A 46 -0.35 4.47 -3.31
N LEU A 47 -0.47 3.86 -2.12
CA LEU A 47 0.21 4.32 -0.91
C LEU A 47 1.74 4.23 -1.05
N LEU A 48 2.25 3.11 -1.57
CA LEU A 48 3.68 2.93 -1.79
C LEU A 48 4.22 3.98 -2.78
N HIS A 49 3.49 4.28 -3.86
CA HIS A 49 3.85 5.32 -4.82
C HIS A 49 4.01 6.68 -4.15
N MET A 50 3.00 7.12 -3.38
CA MET A 50 3.07 8.39 -2.64
C MET A 50 4.26 8.43 -1.67
N CYS A 51 4.53 7.33 -0.97
CA CYS A 51 5.68 7.26 -0.09
C CYS A 51 7.01 7.42 -0.84
N ILE A 52 7.14 6.82 -2.03
CA ILE A 52 8.33 6.98 -2.88
C ILE A 52 8.48 8.44 -3.30
N GLU A 53 7.41 9.08 -3.79
CA GLU A 53 7.43 10.49 -4.22
C GLU A 53 7.84 11.43 -3.08
N LEU A 54 7.30 11.22 -1.88
CA LEU A 54 7.65 12.01 -0.70
C LEU A 54 9.13 11.84 -0.33
N GLN A 55 9.64 10.60 -0.38
CA GLN A 55 11.05 10.33 -0.07
C GLN A 55 11.99 10.96 -1.11
N GLU A 56 11.64 10.96 -2.39
CA GLU A 56 12.41 11.63 -3.45
C GLU A 56 12.45 13.15 -3.27
N GLN A 57 11.43 13.72 -2.62
CA GLN A 57 11.36 15.13 -2.23
C GLN A 57 12.00 15.41 -0.86
N GLU A 58 12.75 14.46 -0.31
CA GLU A 58 13.45 14.55 0.98
C GLU A 58 12.52 14.71 2.19
N TYR A 59 11.23 14.36 2.07
CA TYR A 59 10.33 14.29 3.23
C TYR A 59 10.58 13.04 4.06
N GLU A 60 10.49 13.20 5.39
CA GLU A 60 10.38 12.08 6.30
C GLU A 60 8.93 11.61 6.41
N ILE A 61 8.72 10.29 6.40
CA ILE A 61 7.38 9.68 6.48
C ILE A 61 7.21 9.10 7.89
N GLY A 62 6.11 9.46 8.54
CA GLY A 62 5.81 8.99 9.89
C GLY A 62 4.34 9.05 10.22
N GLY A 63 3.93 8.19 11.16
CA GLY A 63 2.65 8.30 11.82
C GLY A 63 2.69 9.41 12.86
N TYR A 64 1.78 10.37 12.73
CA TYR A 64 1.54 11.39 13.75
C TYR A 64 0.23 11.10 14.45
N LYS A 65 0.29 11.00 15.78
CA LYS A 65 -0.89 10.86 16.62
C LYS A 65 -1.08 12.13 17.42
N GLU A 66 -2.04 12.95 16.99
CA GLU A 66 -2.55 14.03 17.82
C GLU A 66 -3.17 13.46 19.08
N LYS A 67 -2.93 14.13 20.21
CA LYS A 67 -3.72 13.89 21.42
C LYS A 67 -4.77 14.96 21.55
N GLY A 68 -5.91 14.56 22.11
CA GLY A 68 -6.87 15.49 22.69
C GLY A 68 -6.25 16.25 23.87
N ILE A 69 -7.03 17.19 24.41
CA ILE A 69 -6.68 18.30 25.32
C ILE A 69 -5.70 18.00 26.48
N PHE A 70 -5.47 16.74 26.87
CA PHE A 70 -4.70 16.35 28.05
C PHE A 70 -3.64 15.27 27.82
N GLY A 71 -2.94 15.22 26.68
CA GLY A 71 -1.71 14.43 26.71
C GLY A 71 -0.63 14.72 25.69
N GLU A 72 0.48 13.99 25.86
CA GLU A 72 1.69 13.98 25.02
C GLU A 72 1.49 13.50 23.57
N ARG A 73 1.89 14.32 22.59
CA ARG A 73 1.94 13.94 21.17
C ARG A 73 2.87 12.76 20.95
N GLU A 74 2.50 11.84 20.06
CA GLU A 74 3.31 10.68 19.71
C GLU A 74 3.67 10.73 18.22
N TYR A 75 4.95 10.62 17.92
CA TYR A 75 5.49 10.52 16.56
C TYR A 75 6.14 9.16 16.38
N ARG A 76 5.84 8.48 15.27
CA ARG A 76 6.47 7.21 14.89
C ARG A 76 6.98 7.30 13.45
N MET A 77 8.29 7.32 13.28
CA MET A 77 8.90 7.37 11.96
C MET A 77 8.82 6.01 11.27
N ILE A 78 8.58 6.02 9.96
CA ILE A 78 8.54 4.82 9.12
C ILE A 78 9.75 4.87 8.20
N HIS A 79 10.68 3.95 8.38
CA HIS A 79 11.84 3.80 7.50
C HIS A 79 11.54 2.77 6.42
N LEU A 80 11.34 3.24 5.18
CA LEU A 80 11.21 2.38 4.01
C LEU A 80 12.59 2.03 3.48
N ASN A 81 13.07 0.82 3.81
CA ASN A 81 14.26 0.27 3.19
C ASN A 81 13.90 -0.29 1.81
N LEU A 82 13.84 0.59 0.81
CA LEU A 82 13.74 0.18 -0.59
C LEU A 82 15.09 -0.41 -0.99
N ILE A 83 15.17 -1.75 -1.02
CA ILE A 83 16.34 -2.45 -1.56
C ILE A 83 16.43 -2.06 -3.04
N ARG A 84 17.54 -1.40 -3.40
CA ARG A 84 17.90 -1.05 -4.78
C ARG A 84 18.47 -2.27 -5.50
#